data_AF-A0A6L8NGV2-F1
#
_entry.id   AF-A0A6L8NGV2-F1
#
_cell.length_a   1.000
_cell.length_b   1.000
_cell.length_c   1.000
_cell.angle_alpha   90.00
_cell.angle_beta   90.00
_cell.angle_gamma   90.00
#
_symmetry.space_group_name_H-M   'P 1'
#
loop_
_entity.id
_entity.type
_entity.pdbx_description
1 polymer ?
#
loop_
_entity_poly.entity_id
_entity_poly.type
_entity_poly.pdbx_seq_one_letter_code
_entity_poly.pdbx_strand_id
1 'polypeptide(L)'
;MVRGALDELARDTAPPQVHTVRVEDNGLLVAVSGADRAPLPWTEVTPYSWRRDGLPEALGRPKAGGDAVSGPALPHLARVGVDEHGAQIMVGLGGIRGALSVRGDLRVARDTVAALAHGLLELPWQNTVVVAVDPGADTLPGLHGLVRIRSLAEVRDRAPEAVFEAAEGLGLGLVRAPGGRGAVAGFLLVLRPPDADEARALAELASPRGGWTALVAGDVPGAHWRWYAEPEGTVDLGVLGLRVTVPAPQPTAADRI
;
A
#
# COMPACT_ATOMS: atom_id res chain seq x y z
N MET A 1 16.33 3.09 3.86
CA MET A 1 16.61 2.01 4.83
C MET A 1 15.78 0.76 4.51
N VAL A 2 14.48 0.71 4.82
CA VAL A 2 13.57 -0.42 4.50
C VAL A 2 13.70 -0.92 3.06
N ARG A 3 13.67 0.00 2.09
CA ARG A 3 13.82 -0.31 0.66
C ARG A 3 15.08 -1.09 0.31
N GLY A 4 16.22 -0.73 0.88
CA GLY A 4 17.50 -1.36 0.54
C GLY A 4 17.53 -2.85 0.90
N ALA A 5 16.95 -3.19 2.05
CA ALA A 5 16.77 -4.58 2.46
C ALA A 5 15.74 -5.30 1.57
N LEU A 6 14.65 -4.64 1.19
CA LEU A 6 13.63 -5.24 0.32
C LEU A 6 14.11 -5.42 -1.13
N ASP A 7 15.04 -4.58 -1.60
CA ASP A 7 15.74 -4.78 -2.88
C ASP A 7 16.59 -6.07 -2.84
N GLU A 8 17.06 -6.54 -1.68
CA GLU A 8 17.74 -7.84 -1.54
C GLU A 8 16.77 -9.00 -1.84
N LEU A 9 15.51 -8.91 -1.38
CA LEU A 9 14.46 -9.92 -1.63
C LEU A 9 14.01 -9.94 -3.09
N ALA A 10 13.92 -8.77 -3.74
CA ALA A 10 13.47 -8.68 -5.13
C ALA A 10 14.52 -9.13 -6.15
N ARG A 11 15.78 -9.28 -5.75
CA ARG A 11 16.87 -9.80 -6.60
C ARG A 11 16.92 -11.32 -6.63
N ASP A 12 16.11 -12.00 -5.84
CA ASP A 12 16.00 -13.46 -5.90
C ASP A 12 15.38 -13.91 -7.23
N THR A 13 15.76 -15.09 -7.68
CA THR A 13 15.24 -15.77 -8.88
C THR A 13 13.74 -16.03 -8.80
N ALA A 14 13.20 -16.20 -7.59
CA ALA A 14 11.77 -16.27 -7.30
C ALA A 14 11.45 -15.34 -6.12
N PRO A 15 11.21 -14.04 -6.38
CA PRO A 15 11.06 -13.07 -5.31
C PRO A 15 9.81 -13.39 -4.47
N PRO A 16 9.91 -13.39 -3.13
CA PRO A 16 8.76 -13.61 -2.27
C PRO A 16 7.75 -12.47 -2.41
N GLN A 17 6.49 -12.80 -2.23
CA GLN A 17 5.45 -11.80 -2.03
C GLN A 17 5.51 -11.31 -0.58
N VAL A 18 5.78 -10.02 -0.38
CA VAL A 18 5.79 -9.38 0.94
C VAL A 18 4.40 -8.84 1.27
N HIS A 19 3.85 -9.26 2.41
CA HIS A 19 2.52 -8.84 2.89
C HIS A 19 2.61 -7.73 3.93
N THR A 20 3.55 -7.83 4.87
CA THR A 20 3.76 -6.82 5.91
C THR A 20 5.26 -6.65 6.19
N VAL A 21 5.62 -5.45 6.61
CA VAL A 21 6.97 -5.11 7.08
C VAL A 21 6.81 -4.38 8.41
N ARG A 22 7.38 -4.95 9.47
CA ARG A 22 7.56 -4.30 10.77
C ARG A 22 8.98 -3.75 10.82
N VAL A 23 9.09 -2.45 11.05
CA VAL A 23 10.37 -1.73 11.17
C VAL A 23 10.72 -1.64 12.65
N GLU A 24 11.80 -2.32 13.03
CA GLU A 24 12.33 -2.34 14.39
C GLU A 24 13.62 -1.50 14.45
N ASP A 25 14.08 -1.15 15.65
CA ASP A 25 15.22 -0.25 15.84
C ASP A 25 16.53 -0.77 15.21
N ASN A 26 16.70 -2.09 15.16
CA ASN A 26 17.93 -2.74 14.70
C ASN A 26 17.73 -3.65 13.47
N GLY A 27 16.55 -3.62 12.85
CA GLY A 27 16.23 -4.57 11.78
C GLY A 27 14.82 -4.45 11.22
N LEU A 28 14.47 -5.44 10.41
CA LEU A 28 13.15 -5.58 9.81
C LEU A 28 12.63 -6.99 10.03
N LEU A 29 11.33 -7.09 10.30
CA LEU A 29 10.60 -8.35 10.26
C LEU A 29 9.56 -8.28 9.14
N VAL A 30 9.60 -9.22 8.21
CA VAL A 30 8.71 -9.25 7.05
C VAL A 30 7.86 -10.50 7.06
N ALA A 31 6.56 -10.36 6.79
CA ALA A 31 5.70 -11.50 6.49
C ALA A 31 5.67 -11.75 4.99
N VAL A 32 5.97 -12.98 4.58
CA VAL A 32 6.18 -13.35 3.17
C VAL A 32 5.45 -14.62 2.77
N SER A 33 5.26 -14.81 1.46
CA SER A 33 4.79 -16.06 0.86
C SER A 33 5.41 -16.27 -0.53
N GLY A 34 5.36 -17.51 -1.03
CA GLY A 34 5.76 -17.83 -2.40
C GLY A 34 7.25 -18.09 -2.60
N ALA A 35 8.01 -18.19 -1.50
CA ALA A 35 9.40 -18.63 -1.49
C ALA A 35 9.61 -19.66 -0.37
N ASP A 36 10.45 -20.66 -0.65
CA ASP A 36 10.62 -21.81 0.24
C ASP A 36 11.62 -21.57 1.38
N ARG A 37 12.54 -20.60 1.23
CA ARG A 37 13.57 -20.25 2.24
C ARG A 37 13.97 -18.80 2.15
N ALA A 38 14.38 -18.23 3.29
CA ALA A 38 14.96 -16.90 3.34
C ALA A 38 16.32 -16.85 2.62
N PRO A 39 16.54 -15.91 1.69
CA PRO A 39 17.86 -15.71 1.07
C PRO A 39 18.77 -14.97 2.04
N LEU A 40 20.07 -15.30 2.07
CA LEU A 40 21.03 -14.47 2.80
C LEU A 40 21.01 -13.03 2.25
N PRO A 41 21.10 -12.00 3.09
CA PRO A 41 21.35 -11.99 4.55
C PRO A 41 20.11 -12.10 5.46
N TRP A 42 18.93 -12.44 4.91
CA TRP A 42 17.73 -12.66 5.70
C TRP A 42 17.81 -13.98 6.47
N THR A 43 17.26 -13.97 7.68
CA THR A 43 17.14 -15.15 8.54
C THR A 43 15.67 -15.55 8.64
N GLU A 44 15.37 -16.82 8.38
CA GLU A 44 14.03 -17.36 8.56
C GLU A 44 13.70 -17.45 10.06
N VAL A 45 12.65 -16.75 10.50
CA VAL A 45 12.10 -16.87 11.86
C VAL A 45 11.00 -17.92 11.88
N THR A 46 10.15 -17.89 10.86
CA THR A 46 9.16 -18.91 10.54
C THR A 46 9.09 -19.08 9.01
N PRO A 47 8.42 -20.13 8.49
CA PRO A 47 8.27 -20.31 7.04
C PRO A 47 7.62 -19.13 6.30
N TYR A 48 6.91 -18.25 7.03
CA TYR A 48 6.22 -17.08 6.48
C TYR A 48 6.72 -15.77 7.08
N SER A 49 7.79 -15.79 7.87
CA SER A 49 8.31 -14.61 8.56
C SER A 49 9.82 -14.60 8.56
N TRP A 50 10.41 -13.60 7.91
CA TRP A 50 11.86 -13.47 7.76
C TRP A 50 12.35 -12.19 8.43
N ARG A 51 13.55 -12.24 8.95
CA ARG A 51 14.19 -11.14 9.66
C ARG A 51 15.44 -10.69 8.96
N ARG A 52 15.65 -9.37 8.95
CA ARG A 52 16.90 -8.75 8.54
C ARG A 52 17.48 -8.00 9.72
N ASP A 53 18.46 -8.60 10.37
CA ASP A 53 19.23 -7.94 11.43
C ASP A 53 20.33 -7.07 10.82
N GLY A 54 20.60 -5.90 11.40
CA GLY A 54 21.66 -5.01 10.92
C GLY A 54 21.25 -4.28 9.65
N LEU A 55 20.71 -3.08 9.83
CA LEU A 55 20.32 -2.19 8.74
C LEU A 55 21.60 -1.79 7.97
N PRO A 56 21.68 -1.96 6.64
CA PRO A 56 22.87 -1.56 5.91
C PRO A 56 23.15 -0.06 6.08
N GLU A 57 24.31 0.33 6.59
CA GLU A 57 24.76 1.73 6.73
C GLU A 57 24.80 2.49 5.38
N ALA A 58 24.80 1.77 4.26
CA ALA A 58 25.26 2.29 2.97
C ALA A 58 24.20 2.82 1.99
N LEU A 59 22.96 3.14 2.41
CA LEU A 59 21.93 3.61 1.45
C LEU A 59 21.36 5.00 1.78
N GLY A 60 22.24 5.89 2.24
CA GLY A 60 22.08 7.33 2.11
C GLY A 60 22.55 7.80 0.73
N ARG A 61 21.62 8.39 -0.04
CA ARG A 61 21.80 9.08 -1.33
C ARG A 61 21.93 8.13 -2.56
N PRO A 62 21.06 8.29 -3.59
CA PRO A 62 21.28 7.63 -4.87
C PRO A 62 22.63 8.07 -5.43
N LYS A 63 23.49 7.10 -5.81
CA LYS A 63 24.68 7.38 -6.62
C LYS A 63 24.20 7.97 -7.94
N ALA A 64 24.50 9.25 -8.18
CA ALA A 64 24.35 9.84 -9.50
C ALA A 64 25.29 9.09 -10.46
N GLY A 65 24.72 8.37 -11.44
CA GLY A 65 25.49 7.76 -12.53
C GLY A 65 25.48 6.23 -12.64
N GLY A 66 24.46 5.53 -12.14
CA GLY A 66 24.24 4.10 -12.45
C GLY A 66 23.10 3.93 -13.45
N ASP A 67 23.33 3.15 -14.50
CA ASP A 67 22.36 2.76 -15.54
C ASP A 67 20.98 2.40 -14.96
N ALA A 68 19.95 2.73 -15.75
CA ALA A 68 18.53 2.57 -15.44
C ALA A 68 18.24 1.36 -14.55
N VAL A 69 18.00 1.64 -13.27
CA VAL A 69 17.66 0.64 -12.27
C VAL A 69 16.30 0.05 -12.66
N SER A 70 16.30 -1.25 -12.99
CA SER A 70 15.11 -2.09 -13.14
C SER A 70 14.10 -1.79 -12.01
N GLY A 71 12.81 -1.79 -12.36
CA GLY A 71 11.70 -1.24 -11.55
C GLY A 71 11.66 -1.65 -10.07
N PRO A 72 10.90 -0.90 -9.24
CA PRO A 72 10.95 -0.99 -7.79
C PRO A 72 10.63 -2.41 -7.25
N ALA A 73 11.39 -2.84 -6.24
CA ALA A 73 11.31 -4.15 -5.60
C ALA A 73 9.92 -4.48 -5.01
N LEU A 74 9.18 -3.48 -4.53
CA LEU A 74 7.82 -3.65 -3.96
C LEU A 74 7.02 -2.34 -4.19
N PRO A 75 6.39 -2.17 -5.37
CA PRO A 75 5.81 -0.89 -5.77
C PRO A 75 4.60 -0.41 -4.95
N HIS A 76 4.05 -1.24 -4.05
CA HIS A 76 2.80 -0.95 -3.33
C HIS A 76 2.93 -1.14 -1.81
N LEU A 77 4.12 -0.93 -1.25
CA LEU A 77 4.33 -0.98 0.19
C LEU A 77 3.92 0.37 0.81
N ALA A 78 2.85 0.37 1.61
CA ALA A 78 2.30 1.57 2.23
C ALA A 78 2.44 1.55 3.75
N ARG A 79 2.83 2.67 4.36
CA ARG A 79 2.77 2.84 5.82
C ARG A 79 1.32 2.89 6.27
N VAL A 80 1.00 2.20 7.38
CA VAL A 80 -0.37 2.21 7.95
C VAL A 80 -0.42 2.80 9.34
N GLY A 81 0.52 2.45 10.22
CA GLY A 81 0.47 2.80 11.63
C GLY A 81 1.65 2.19 12.39
N VAL A 82 1.54 2.18 13.72
CA VAL A 82 2.51 1.52 14.62
C VAL A 82 1.87 0.34 15.34
N ASP A 83 2.63 -0.67 15.72
CA ASP A 83 2.13 -1.75 16.56
C ASP A 83 2.10 -1.37 18.06
N GLU A 84 1.73 -2.33 18.91
CA GLU A 84 1.68 -2.15 20.37
C GLU A 84 3.04 -1.80 21.02
N HIS A 85 4.14 -2.06 20.33
CA HIS A 85 5.50 -1.75 20.76
C HIS A 85 6.04 -0.45 20.13
N GLY A 86 5.22 0.26 19.36
CA GLY A 86 5.61 1.49 18.66
C GLY A 86 6.38 1.25 17.35
N ALA A 87 6.55 0.01 16.91
CA ALA A 87 7.25 -0.31 15.66
C ALA A 87 6.38 0.07 14.45
N GLN A 88 6.97 0.74 13.46
CA GLN A 88 6.24 1.13 12.25
C GLN A 88 5.84 -0.11 11.44
N ILE A 89 4.55 -0.21 11.14
CA ILE A 89 3.99 -1.24 10.27
C ILE A 89 3.75 -0.67 8.87
N MET A 90 4.22 -1.41 7.88
CA MET A 90 3.94 -1.18 6.46
C MET A 90 3.25 -2.42 5.88
N VAL A 91 2.36 -2.23 4.91
CA VAL A 91 1.54 -3.27 4.29
C VAL A 91 1.79 -3.29 2.78
N GLY A 92 2.07 -4.48 2.24
CA GLY A 92 2.23 -4.72 0.82
C GLY A 92 0.87 -4.85 0.13
N LEU A 93 0.38 -3.77 -0.46
CA LEU A 93 -0.94 -3.74 -1.10
C LEU A 93 -0.97 -4.46 -2.46
N GLY A 94 0.19 -4.84 -3.01
CA GLY A 94 0.28 -5.59 -4.27
C GLY A 94 -0.37 -6.98 -4.22
N GLY A 95 -0.62 -7.52 -3.03
CA GLY A 95 -1.34 -8.77 -2.84
C GLY A 95 -2.86 -8.65 -2.85
N ILE A 96 -3.41 -7.42 -2.82
CA ILE A 96 -4.84 -7.22 -2.75
C ILE A 96 -5.45 -7.44 -4.15
N ARG A 97 -6.34 -8.42 -4.25
CA ARG A 97 -7.18 -8.66 -5.43
C ARG A 97 -8.62 -8.32 -5.09
N GLY A 98 -9.02 -7.06 -5.29
CA GLY A 98 -10.35 -6.60 -4.87
C GLY A 98 -10.32 -5.32 -4.06
N ALA A 99 -11.32 -5.20 -3.19
CA ALA A 99 -11.42 -4.09 -2.26
C ALA A 99 -10.78 -4.45 -0.90
N LEU A 100 -10.16 -3.47 -0.28
CA LEU A 100 -9.93 -3.36 1.15
C LEU A 100 -11.07 -2.55 1.76
N SER A 101 -11.82 -3.18 2.66
CA SER A 101 -12.91 -2.57 3.42
C SER A 101 -12.45 -2.32 4.85
N VAL A 102 -12.43 -1.04 5.27
CA VAL A 102 -12.14 -0.64 6.66
C VAL A 102 -13.45 -0.21 7.30
N ARG A 103 -13.97 -1.03 8.22
CA ARG A 103 -15.26 -0.81 8.90
C ARG A 103 -15.04 -0.38 10.35
N GLY A 104 -16.10 0.02 11.04
CA GLY A 104 -16.04 0.41 12.46
C GLY A 104 -16.09 1.93 12.63
N ASP A 105 -15.26 2.49 13.50
CA ASP A 105 -15.20 3.93 13.72
C ASP A 105 -14.77 4.65 12.43
N LEU A 106 -15.63 5.57 11.95
CA LEU A 106 -15.43 6.21 10.65
C LEU A 106 -14.22 7.14 10.64
N ARG A 107 -13.90 7.81 11.76
CA ARG A 107 -12.75 8.72 11.82
C ARG A 107 -11.47 7.91 11.68
N VAL A 108 -11.32 6.84 12.45
CA VAL A 108 -10.15 5.96 12.40
C VAL A 108 -10.06 5.23 11.06
N ALA A 109 -11.19 4.77 10.49
CA ALA A 109 -11.22 4.15 9.17
C ALA A 109 -10.76 5.12 8.06
N ARG A 110 -11.19 6.38 8.12
CA ARG A 110 -10.73 7.45 7.21
C ARG A 110 -9.24 7.70 7.34
N ASP A 111 -8.76 7.87 8.57
CA ASP A 111 -7.34 8.12 8.84
C ASP A 111 -6.48 6.94 8.36
N THR A 112 -6.99 5.72 8.45
CA THR A 112 -6.32 4.50 7.96
C THR A 112 -6.19 4.49 6.44
N VAL A 113 -7.29 4.73 5.72
CA VAL A 113 -7.26 4.77 4.25
C VAL A 113 -6.39 5.94 3.76
N ALA A 114 -6.45 7.09 4.45
CA ALA A 114 -5.58 8.23 4.17
C ALA A 114 -4.10 7.90 4.42
N ALA A 115 -3.76 7.23 5.53
CA ALA A 115 -2.39 6.82 5.82
C ALA A 115 -1.83 5.89 4.73
N LEU A 116 -2.62 4.92 4.26
CA LEU A 116 -2.25 4.06 3.14
C LEU A 116 -2.03 4.86 1.85
N ALA A 117 -2.93 5.80 1.54
CA ALA A 117 -2.79 6.69 0.39
C ALA A 117 -1.51 7.51 0.46
N HIS A 118 -1.21 8.09 1.62
CA HIS A 118 0.03 8.81 1.87
C HIS A 118 1.25 7.92 1.66
N GLY A 119 1.22 6.68 2.17
CA GLY A 119 2.30 5.71 1.95
C GLY A 119 2.49 5.32 0.49
N LEU A 120 1.41 5.25 -0.29
CA LEU A 120 1.47 5.02 -1.74
C LEU A 120 1.97 6.25 -2.52
N LEU A 121 1.75 7.45 -2.00
CA LEU A 121 2.11 8.69 -2.67
C LEU A 121 3.45 9.28 -2.16
N GLU A 122 4.06 8.68 -1.13
CA GLU A 122 5.36 9.08 -0.58
C GLU A 122 6.46 8.81 -1.61
N LEU A 123 6.97 9.90 -2.19
CA LEU A 123 8.01 9.93 -3.22
C LEU A 123 9.33 9.26 -2.75
N PRO A 124 10.12 8.68 -3.69
CA PRO A 124 10.24 9.25 -5.02
C PRO A 124 9.70 8.43 -6.20
N TRP A 125 9.34 7.14 -6.08
CA TRP A 125 9.28 6.29 -7.29
C TRP A 125 8.02 5.41 -7.43
N GLN A 126 6.85 5.86 -6.95
CA GLN A 126 5.60 5.14 -7.21
C GLN A 126 4.98 5.58 -8.54
N ASN A 127 5.07 4.67 -9.50
CA ASN A 127 4.33 4.65 -10.76
C ASN A 127 2.90 4.12 -10.49
N THR A 128 2.23 4.70 -9.51
CA THR A 128 0.95 4.20 -9.01
C THR A 128 -0.09 5.29 -9.16
N VAL A 129 -1.06 5.04 -10.04
CA VAL A 129 -2.21 5.94 -10.19
C VAL A 129 -3.12 5.72 -9.00
N VAL A 130 -3.30 6.79 -8.24
CA VAL A 130 -4.21 6.83 -7.10
C VAL A 130 -5.36 7.74 -7.48
N VAL A 131 -6.57 7.20 -7.57
CA VAL A 131 -7.78 7.95 -7.91
C VAL A 131 -8.59 8.15 -6.65
N ALA A 132 -8.65 9.39 -6.17
CA ALA A 132 -9.54 9.74 -5.08
C ALA A 132 -10.91 10.14 -5.65
N VAL A 133 -11.92 9.38 -5.24
CA VAL A 133 -13.32 9.66 -5.55
C VAL A 133 -13.90 10.43 -4.36
N ASP A 134 -14.55 11.58 -4.62
CA ASP A 134 -15.31 12.45 -3.67
C ASP A 134 -14.62 13.77 -3.24
N PRO A 135 -15.36 14.84 -2.87
CA PRO A 135 -14.86 16.08 -2.27
C PRO A 135 -13.99 15.94 -1.00
N GLY A 136 -14.04 14.80 -0.29
CA GLY A 136 -13.13 14.54 0.85
C GLY A 136 -11.65 14.41 0.46
N ALA A 137 -11.35 14.27 -0.83
CA ALA A 137 -10.00 14.19 -1.39
C ALA A 137 -9.20 15.50 -1.27
N ASP A 138 -9.83 16.60 -0.89
CA ASP A 138 -9.16 17.89 -0.63
C ASP A 138 -8.23 17.82 0.59
N THR A 139 -8.45 16.84 1.48
CA THR A 139 -7.60 16.59 2.66
C THR A 139 -6.27 15.90 2.31
N LEU A 140 -6.19 15.25 1.16
CA LEU A 140 -4.95 14.67 0.66
C LEU A 140 -4.12 15.80 0.03
N PRO A 141 -2.84 15.98 0.40
CA PRO A 141 -2.00 17.00 -0.21
C PRO A 141 -1.86 16.77 -1.72
N GLY A 142 -1.45 17.82 -2.46
CA GLY A 142 -1.16 17.73 -3.90
C GLY A 142 0.06 16.87 -4.16
N LEU A 143 -0.08 15.56 -4.02
CA LEU A 143 0.97 14.57 -4.26
C LEU A 143 0.95 14.17 -5.74
N HIS A 144 2.13 14.03 -6.32
CA HIS A 144 2.31 13.54 -7.69
C HIS A 144 1.68 12.14 -7.80
N GLY A 145 0.82 11.90 -8.79
CA GLY A 145 0.13 10.60 -8.99
C GLY A 145 -1.31 10.52 -8.47
N LEU A 146 -1.80 11.55 -7.77
CA LEU A 146 -3.19 11.63 -7.31
C LEU A 146 -4.11 12.27 -8.37
N VAL A 147 -5.06 11.49 -8.90
CA VAL A 147 -6.15 11.98 -9.75
C VAL A 147 -7.40 12.13 -8.90
N ARG A 148 -7.99 13.33 -8.89
CA ARG A 148 -9.25 13.57 -8.18
C ARG A 148 -10.41 13.50 -9.15
N ILE A 149 -11.41 12.67 -8.84
CA ILE A 149 -12.60 12.48 -9.64
C ILE A 149 -13.83 12.74 -8.75
N ARG A 150 -14.85 13.37 -9.31
CA ARG A 150 -16.01 13.84 -8.52
C ARG A 150 -16.97 12.71 -8.15
N SER A 151 -17.04 11.65 -8.95
CA SER A 151 -17.96 10.55 -8.72
C SER A 151 -17.42 9.22 -9.23
N LEU A 152 -17.93 8.13 -8.65
CA LEU A 152 -17.61 6.78 -9.09
C LEU A 152 -18.15 6.48 -10.50
N ALA A 153 -19.25 7.12 -10.89
CA ALA A 153 -19.80 7.02 -12.24
C ALA A 153 -18.80 7.51 -13.29
N GLU A 154 -18.08 8.61 -13.02
CA GLU A 154 -17.05 9.13 -13.93
C GLU A 154 -15.85 8.17 -14.06
N VAL A 155 -15.52 7.42 -12.99
CA VAL A 155 -14.51 6.35 -13.04
C VAL A 155 -14.97 5.18 -13.91
N ARG A 156 -16.25 4.80 -13.83
CA ARG A 156 -16.81 3.70 -14.62
C ARG A 156 -16.90 4.06 -16.10
N ASP A 157 -17.28 5.30 -16.40
CA ASP A 157 -17.53 5.76 -17.76
C ASP A 157 -16.21 6.10 -18.49
N ARG A 158 -15.15 6.47 -17.75
CA ARG A 158 -13.80 6.53 -18.28
C ARG A 158 -13.20 5.13 -18.25
N ALA A 159 -12.99 4.51 -19.41
CA ALA A 159 -12.25 3.26 -19.48
C ALA A 159 -10.93 3.40 -18.69
N PRO A 160 -10.53 2.38 -17.90
CA PRO A 160 -9.27 2.42 -17.16
C PRO A 160 -8.13 2.88 -18.07
N GLU A 161 -8.09 2.36 -19.30
CA GLU A 161 -7.19 2.72 -20.40
C GLU A 161 -7.05 4.23 -20.64
N ALA A 162 -8.14 5.00 -20.67
CA ALA A 162 -8.09 6.44 -20.93
C ALA A 162 -7.52 7.23 -19.73
N VAL A 163 -7.82 6.78 -18.51
CA VAL A 163 -7.20 7.33 -17.29
C VAL A 163 -5.70 7.01 -17.27
N PHE A 164 -5.33 5.84 -17.79
CA PHE A 164 -3.95 5.38 -17.89
C PHE A 164 -3.16 6.07 -18.99
N GLU A 165 -3.71 6.29 -20.18
CA GLU A 165 -3.07 7.07 -21.25
C GLU A 165 -2.79 8.50 -20.77
N ALA A 166 -3.72 9.10 -20.03
CA ALA A 166 -3.51 10.40 -19.42
C ALA A 166 -2.42 10.38 -18.35
N ALA A 167 -2.33 9.32 -17.54
CA ALA A 167 -1.28 9.14 -16.55
C ALA A 167 0.11 8.90 -17.19
N GLU A 168 0.18 8.09 -18.24
CA GLU A 168 1.39 7.84 -19.02
C GLU A 168 1.88 9.12 -19.71
N GLY A 169 0.98 9.93 -20.26
CA GLY A 169 1.28 11.26 -20.80
C GLY A 169 1.83 12.24 -19.76
N LEU A 170 1.56 12.00 -18.47
CA LEU A 170 2.11 12.74 -17.33
C LEU A 170 3.40 12.13 -16.75
N GLY A 171 3.92 11.07 -17.38
CA GLY A 171 5.14 10.38 -16.93
C GLY A 171 4.94 9.50 -15.69
N LEU A 172 3.69 9.20 -15.32
CA LEU A 172 3.35 8.25 -14.26
C LEU A 172 3.26 6.86 -14.91
N GLY A 173 4.27 6.01 -14.70
CA GLY A 173 4.26 4.67 -15.29
C GLY A 173 3.15 3.80 -14.68
N LEU A 174 2.78 2.73 -15.35
CA LEU A 174 1.88 1.71 -14.81
C LEU A 174 2.70 0.65 -14.06
N VAL A 175 2.34 0.33 -12.81
CA VAL A 175 2.93 -0.82 -12.10
C VAL A 175 2.33 -2.12 -12.66
N ARG A 176 3.10 -2.79 -13.52
CA ARG A 176 2.84 -4.18 -13.90
C ARG A 176 3.24 -5.08 -12.74
N ALA A 177 2.32 -5.87 -12.21
CA ALA A 177 2.64 -6.90 -11.22
C ALA A 177 3.65 -7.91 -11.84
N PRO A 178 4.75 -8.25 -11.15
CA PRO A 178 5.65 -9.29 -11.63
C PRO A 178 4.89 -10.62 -11.69
N GLY A 179 4.90 -11.27 -12.87
CA GLY A 179 4.33 -12.61 -13.05
C GLY A 179 3.06 -12.73 -13.92
N GLY A 180 2.65 -11.69 -14.67
CA GLY A 180 1.64 -11.83 -15.73
C GLY A 180 0.24 -12.28 -15.30
N ARG A 181 -0.04 -12.34 -14.00
CA ARG A 181 -1.37 -12.68 -13.44
C ARG A 181 -2.02 -11.42 -12.87
N GLY A 182 -2.63 -10.64 -13.75
CA GLY A 182 -3.48 -9.49 -13.43
C GLY A 182 -2.68 -8.28 -12.92
N ALA A 183 -2.43 -7.31 -13.81
CA ALA A 183 -1.84 -6.04 -13.41
C ALA A 183 -2.82 -5.28 -12.50
N VAL A 184 -2.35 -4.79 -11.36
CA VAL A 184 -3.07 -3.77 -10.59
C VAL A 184 -2.98 -2.49 -11.41
N ALA A 185 -4.10 -2.02 -11.94
CA ALA A 185 -4.12 -0.90 -12.86
C ALA A 185 -4.09 0.45 -12.12
N GLY A 186 -4.52 0.49 -10.85
CA GLY A 186 -4.43 1.66 -9.96
C GLY A 186 -5.23 1.45 -8.68
N PHE A 187 -5.19 2.43 -7.76
CA PHE A 187 -5.96 2.39 -6.51
C PHE A 187 -7.14 3.36 -6.56
N LEU A 188 -8.34 2.89 -6.19
CA LEU A 188 -9.51 3.74 -5.94
C LEU A 188 -9.59 4.03 -4.45
N LEU A 189 -9.51 5.31 -4.07
CA LEU A 189 -9.66 5.75 -2.69
C LEU A 189 -11.07 6.28 -2.46
N VAL A 190 -11.74 5.77 -1.43
CA VAL A 190 -13.04 6.27 -0.97
C VAL A 190 -12.97 6.50 0.53
N LEU A 191 -12.95 7.79 0.94
CA LEU A 191 -12.81 8.22 2.33
C LEU A 191 -14.17 8.39 3.04
N ARG A 192 -15.25 7.84 2.49
CA ARG A 192 -16.56 7.83 3.14
C ARG A 192 -17.25 6.49 2.94
N PRO A 193 -18.23 6.14 3.80
CA PRO A 193 -19.02 4.95 3.56
C PRO A 193 -19.74 5.09 2.21
N PRO A 194 -19.54 4.15 1.27
CA PRO A 194 -20.30 4.13 0.04
C PRO A 194 -21.76 3.78 0.35
N ASP A 195 -22.69 4.32 -0.43
CA ASP A 195 -24.05 3.77 -0.44
C ASP A 195 -24.10 2.38 -1.10
N ALA A 196 -25.27 1.74 -1.12
CA ALA A 196 -25.40 0.38 -1.62
C ALA A 196 -25.05 0.23 -3.12
N ASP A 197 -25.35 1.25 -3.93
CA ASP A 197 -25.10 1.21 -5.37
C ASP A 197 -23.64 1.54 -5.66
N GLU A 198 -23.06 2.50 -4.94
CA GLU A 198 -21.62 2.79 -4.95
C GLU A 198 -20.80 1.57 -4.51
N ALA A 199 -21.22 0.88 -3.44
CA ALA A 199 -20.51 -0.30 -2.94
C ALA A 199 -20.54 -1.45 -3.96
N ARG A 200 -21.65 -1.61 -4.69
CA ARG A 200 -21.76 -2.60 -5.77
C ARG A 200 -20.86 -2.24 -6.95
N ALA A 201 -20.86 -0.97 -7.36
CA ALA A 201 -19.98 -0.48 -8.41
C ALA A 201 -18.48 -0.59 -8.03
N LEU A 202 -18.12 -0.32 -6.76
CA LEU A 202 -16.77 -0.53 -6.25
C LEU A 202 -16.36 -2.00 -6.31
N ALA A 203 -17.25 -2.92 -5.97
CA ALA A 203 -16.98 -4.35 -6.08
C ALA A 203 -16.77 -4.80 -7.54
N GLU A 204 -17.53 -4.23 -8.49
CA GLU A 204 -17.36 -4.49 -9.92
C GLU A 204 -16.02 -3.94 -10.45
N LEU A 205 -15.68 -2.69 -10.12
CA LEU A 205 -14.41 -2.05 -10.50
C LEU A 205 -13.20 -2.76 -9.87
N ALA A 206 -13.35 -3.24 -8.65
CA ALA A 206 -12.31 -3.99 -7.96
C ALA A 206 -12.23 -5.47 -8.38
N SER A 207 -13.15 -5.94 -9.23
CA SER A 207 -13.12 -7.31 -9.72
C SER A 207 -11.90 -7.58 -10.61
N PRO A 208 -11.53 -8.85 -10.87
CA PRO A 208 -10.45 -9.19 -11.79
C PRO A 208 -10.59 -8.61 -13.20
N ARG A 209 -11.81 -8.23 -13.61
CA ARG A 209 -12.09 -7.59 -14.91
C ARG A 209 -12.05 -6.07 -14.85
N GLY A 210 -12.24 -5.47 -13.67
CA GLY A 210 -12.26 -4.01 -13.51
C GLY A 210 -10.88 -3.38 -13.37
N GLY A 211 -9.88 -4.16 -12.95
CA GLY A 211 -8.47 -3.75 -12.95
C GLY A 211 -8.07 -2.81 -11.81
N TRP A 212 -9.01 -2.34 -10.99
CA TRP A 212 -8.73 -1.47 -9.85
C TRP A 212 -8.54 -2.25 -8.55
N THR A 213 -7.79 -1.67 -7.62
CA THR A 213 -7.81 -2.06 -6.20
C THR A 213 -8.48 -0.95 -5.40
N ALA A 214 -9.59 -1.25 -4.73
CA ALA A 214 -10.32 -0.23 -3.96
C ALA A 214 -9.86 -0.21 -2.50
N LEU A 215 -9.63 0.97 -1.93
CA LEU A 215 -9.35 1.21 -0.51
C LEU A 215 -10.49 2.08 0.04
N VAL A 216 -11.31 1.51 0.92
CA VAL A 216 -12.61 2.10 1.27
C VAL A 216 -12.79 2.20 2.78
N ALA A 217 -13.09 3.40 3.25
CA ALA A 217 -13.55 3.66 4.62
C ALA A 217 -15.07 3.39 4.70
N GLY A 218 -15.44 2.12 4.79
CA GLY A 218 -16.81 1.63 4.71
C GLY A 218 -16.85 0.17 4.24
N ASP A 219 -18.06 -0.38 4.12
CA ASP A 219 -18.23 -1.76 3.66
C ASP A 219 -18.29 -1.85 2.13
N VAL A 220 -17.68 -2.90 1.60
CA VAL A 220 -17.74 -3.27 0.18
C VAL A 220 -18.07 -4.77 0.11
N PRO A 221 -19.13 -5.17 -0.59
CA PRO A 221 -19.46 -6.57 -0.80
C PRO A 221 -18.29 -7.35 -1.40
N GLY A 222 -17.98 -8.51 -0.83
CA GLY A 222 -16.89 -9.35 -1.34
C GLY A 222 -15.48 -8.75 -1.19
N ALA A 223 -15.28 -7.74 -0.34
CA ALA A 223 -13.94 -7.20 -0.05
C ALA A 223 -12.94 -8.32 0.28
N HIS A 224 -11.79 -8.29 -0.40
CA HIS A 224 -10.74 -9.27 -0.25
C HIS A 224 -10.12 -9.20 1.14
N TRP A 225 -9.82 -7.99 1.59
CA TRP A 225 -9.39 -7.71 2.95
C TRP A 225 -10.46 -6.92 3.69
N ARG A 226 -10.69 -7.30 4.94
CA ARG A 226 -11.65 -6.65 5.84
C ARG A 226 -10.90 -6.27 7.11
N TRP A 227 -10.80 -4.98 7.36
CA TRP A 227 -10.21 -4.42 8.56
C TRP A 227 -11.29 -3.81 9.43
N TYR A 228 -10.99 -3.71 10.72
CA TYR A 228 -11.91 -3.14 11.70
C TYR A 228 -11.21 -2.06 12.52
N ALA A 229 -11.67 -0.83 12.36
CA ALA A 229 -11.23 0.35 13.08
C ALA A 229 -12.04 0.49 14.38
N GLU A 230 -11.34 0.47 15.50
CA GLU A 230 -11.89 0.62 16.84
C GLU A 230 -11.90 2.11 17.23
N PRO A 231 -12.85 2.56 18.06
CA PRO A 231 -12.96 3.97 18.49
C PRO A 231 -11.69 4.53 19.16
N GLU A 232 -10.88 3.67 19.75
CA GLU A 232 -9.66 4.00 20.49
C GLU A 232 -8.49 4.40 19.59
N GLY A 233 -8.65 4.34 18.26
CA GLY A 233 -7.57 4.62 17.31
C GLY A 233 -6.74 3.39 16.94
N THR A 234 -7.24 2.19 17.23
CA THR A 234 -6.65 0.92 16.84
C THR A 234 -7.37 0.33 15.63
N VAL A 235 -6.65 -0.42 14.80
CA VAL A 235 -7.19 -1.08 13.62
C VAL A 235 -6.71 -2.53 13.60
N ASP A 236 -7.65 -3.45 13.57
CA ASP A 236 -7.40 -4.86 13.28
C ASP A 236 -7.28 -5.05 11.76
N LEU A 237 -6.11 -5.51 11.31
CA LEU A 237 -5.79 -5.75 9.90
C LEU A 237 -6.29 -7.12 9.39
N GLY A 238 -7.11 -7.82 10.19
CA GLY A 238 -7.86 -9.01 9.82
C GLY A 238 -6.95 -10.17 9.42
N VAL A 239 -7.00 -10.55 8.13
CA VAL A 239 -6.23 -11.69 7.59
C VAL A 239 -4.72 -11.54 7.76
N LEU A 240 -4.21 -10.31 7.96
CA LEU A 240 -2.81 -10.06 8.23
C LEU A 240 -2.41 -10.36 9.68
N GLY A 241 -3.38 -10.57 10.59
CA GLY A 241 -3.14 -10.96 11.98
C GLY A 241 -2.42 -9.89 12.82
N LEU A 242 -2.53 -8.63 12.44
CA LEU A 242 -1.88 -7.49 13.11
C LEU A 242 -2.90 -6.50 13.61
N ARG A 243 -2.59 -5.83 14.73
CA ARG A 243 -3.30 -4.65 15.19
C ARG A 243 -2.35 -3.46 15.20
N VAL A 244 -2.83 -2.32 14.72
CA VAL A 244 -2.02 -1.09 14.60
C VAL A 244 -2.76 0.12 15.14
N THR A 245 -2.02 1.11 15.65
CA THR A 245 -2.55 2.42 16.05
C THR A 245 -2.46 3.42 14.89
N VAL A 246 -3.58 4.12 14.64
CA VAL A 246 -3.78 5.09 13.55
C VAL A 246 -4.52 6.35 14.05
N PRO A 247 -4.10 7.56 13.64
CA PRO A 247 -2.86 7.85 12.92
C PRO A 247 -1.65 7.51 13.79
N ALA A 248 -0.53 7.14 13.16
CA ALA A 248 0.72 6.96 13.89
C ALA A 248 1.04 8.27 14.64
N PRO A 249 1.35 8.21 15.96
CA PRO A 249 1.81 9.39 16.67
C PRO A 249 3.04 9.94 15.93
N GLN A 250 3.00 11.22 15.55
CA GLN A 250 4.17 11.82 14.92
C GLN A 250 5.34 11.78 15.93
N PRO A 251 6.56 11.37 15.51
CA PRO A 251 7.72 11.52 16.37
C PRO A 251 7.81 13.01 16.75
N THR A 252 7.78 13.29 18.04
CA THR A 252 7.91 14.66 18.53
C THR A 252 9.26 15.20 18.07
N ALA A 253 9.36 16.51 17.83
CA ALA A 253 10.60 17.13 17.37
C ALA A 253 11.83 16.88 18.29
N ALA A 254 11.62 16.31 19.48
CA ALA A 254 12.65 15.87 20.40
C ALA A 254 13.40 14.60 19.94
N ASP A 255 12.85 13.79 19.04
CA ASP A 255 13.47 12.55 18.54
C ASP A 255 14.31 12.75 17.25
N ARG A 256 14.63 14.01 16.90
CA ARG A 256 15.46 14.37 15.73
C ARG A 256 16.83 14.94 16.10
N ILE A 257 17.44 14.46 17.18
CA ILE A 257 18.81 14.83 17.56
C ILE A 257 19.71 13.60 17.47
#